data_AF-A0A061NWU5-F1
#
_entry.id   AF-A0A061NWU5-F1
#
_cell.length_a   1.000
_cell.length_b   1.000
_cell.length_c   1.000
_cell.angle_alpha   90.00
_cell.angle_beta   90.00
_cell.angle_gamma   90.00
#
_symmetry.space_group_name_H-M   'P 1'
#
loop_
_entity.id
_entity.type
_entity.pdbx_description
1 polymer ?
#
loop_
_entity_poly.entity_id
_entity_poly.type
_entity_poly.pdbx_seq_one_letter_code
_entity_poly.pdbx_strand_id
1 'polypeptide(L)'
;MDKKSFNVRFEDPQAITFGSNRMNLNANYSDSSMMRDQLSFEMFRDADVMAPRTEYFNLFMNDSYEGLYAHVERVDSDLLKANGRNGDGTLVRDRIRDVEDIDINSTFSYDLSTVEDEEAFFEEVFDYRGDPEWQALAELITWVYETPAGDEFAQRFYEEMDAERVINFLAVHFLVGDIDAFGDDYWWYLDHEDPDAKWEFIPWDKDLTFGSHSRTDYGTMNDFMRYDYGLSSGWDNALFEKMLETPEIKSHIDQNLEQLMETFNEDELNSRIDRYYERIQPFVPISSDTEGAFNIHPQNHFSELSDFDAQVDVVREYIPLRYQAINTRIGNYKEQERDQVIHMIDESNVGEDVYFTNSRGDVFAVFTPSTVDQAGEVTLRLDELAEGDVVDGVQRTYAFDSGEADVNGQLTLYYISTNDVTNWYKDEEPIGDQWGLSIAERVGAELNVMETDVNPYTNRATSEDVPLNGTHEFVITQ
;
A
#
# COMPACT_ATOMS: atom_id res chain seq x y z
N MET A 1 -10.69 6.87 -19.30
CA MET A 1 -9.67 7.89 -18.96
C MET A 1 -9.24 8.59 -20.22
N ASP A 2 -9.28 9.91 -20.24
CA ASP A 2 -8.90 10.71 -21.40
C ASP A 2 -7.35 10.85 -21.49
N LYS A 3 -6.63 10.75 -20.36
CA LYS A 3 -5.17 10.70 -20.24
C LYS A 3 -4.74 9.25 -20.44
N LYS A 4 -3.95 8.98 -21.48
CA LYS A 4 -3.51 7.62 -21.85
C LYS A 4 -2.07 7.40 -21.44
N SER A 5 -1.74 6.18 -21.04
CA SER A 5 -0.35 5.71 -20.96
C SER A 5 0.20 5.40 -22.35
N PHE A 6 1.52 5.50 -22.52
CA PHE A 6 2.19 5.28 -23.81
C PHE A 6 3.36 4.32 -23.68
N ASN A 7 3.48 3.40 -24.63
CA ASN A 7 4.73 2.70 -24.90
C ASN A 7 5.42 3.38 -26.09
N VAL A 8 6.57 4.01 -25.84
CA VAL A 8 7.35 4.72 -26.86
C VAL A 8 8.56 3.88 -27.25
N ARG A 9 8.81 3.79 -28.57
CA ARG A 9 9.98 3.12 -29.14
C ARG A 9 10.88 4.16 -29.79
N PHE A 10 12.14 4.17 -29.39
CA PHE A 10 13.21 4.93 -30.04
C PHE A 10 13.94 4.06 -31.06
N GLU A 11 14.55 4.69 -32.06
CA GLU A 11 15.42 3.98 -33.02
C GLU A 11 16.67 3.43 -32.32
N ASP A 12 17.28 4.26 -31.48
CA ASP A 12 18.47 3.95 -30.70
C ASP A 12 18.20 4.04 -29.18
N PRO A 13 18.99 3.33 -28.34
CA PRO A 13 18.93 3.48 -26.89
C PRO A 13 19.14 4.93 -26.43
N GLN A 14 18.41 5.35 -25.39
CA GLN A 14 18.48 6.71 -24.84
C GLN A 14 18.91 6.71 -23.37
N ALA A 15 19.57 7.78 -22.92
CA ALA A 15 19.91 7.93 -21.50
C ALA A 15 18.66 8.16 -20.63
N ILE A 16 17.65 8.85 -21.17
CA ILE A 16 16.39 9.17 -20.49
C ILE A 16 15.49 7.93 -20.25
N THR A 17 15.77 6.82 -20.93
CA THR A 17 15.12 5.51 -20.79
C THR A 17 16.04 4.52 -20.08
N PHE A 18 16.94 5.06 -19.27
CA PHE A 18 17.93 4.29 -18.52
C PHE A 18 18.84 3.38 -19.35
N GLY A 19 19.08 3.75 -20.62
CA GLY A 19 19.89 2.98 -21.56
C GLY A 19 19.10 2.02 -22.45
N SER A 20 17.76 2.00 -22.38
CA SER A 20 16.91 1.20 -23.27
C SER A 20 16.48 1.98 -24.52
N ASN A 21 15.93 1.31 -25.54
CA ASN A 21 15.21 1.96 -26.65
C ASN A 21 13.70 2.00 -26.44
N ARG A 22 13.21 1.59 -25.26
CA ARG A 22 11.80 1.60 -24.87
C ARG A 22 11.55 2.53 -23.70
N MET A 23 10.38 3.15 -23.70
CA MET A 23 9.88 3.94 -22.59
C MET A 23 8.42 3.56 -22.33
N ASN A 24 8.09 3.15 -21.11
CA ASN A 24 6.71 3.08 -20.65
C ASN A 24 6.41 4.38 -19.92
N LEU A 25 5.60 5.26 -20.51
CA LEU A 25 5.10 6.47 -19.86
C LEU A 25 3.72 6.17 -19.28
N ASN A 26 3.66 5.93 -17.98
CA ASN A 26 2.43 5.68 -17.27
C ASN A 26 1.75 7.02 -16.91
N ALA A 27 0.45 7.11 -17.18
CA ALA A 27 -0.35 8.27 -16.86
C ALA A 27 -0.58 8.44 -15.36
N ASN A 28 -0.42 7.36 -14.59
CA ASN A 28 -0.70 7.24 -13.15
C ASN A 28 -2.05 7.84 -12.77
N TYR A 29 -3.05 7.64 -13.64
CA TYR A 29 -4.33 8.33 -13.50
C TYR A 29 -5.11 7.86 -12.27
N SER A 30 -4.94 6.59 -11.86
CA SER A 30 -5.42 5.98 -10.60
C SER A 30 -4.74 6.49 -9.35
N ASP A 31 -3.53 7.04 -9.49
CA ASP A 31 -2.70 7.43 -8.36
C ASP A 31 -2.70 8.96 -8.25
N SER A 32 -3.63 9.49 -7.48
CA SER A 32 -3.74 10.94 -7.27
C SER A 32 -2.56 11.56 -6.51
N SER A 33 -1.71 10.74 -5.88
CA SER A 33 -0.43 11.20 -5.31
C SER A 33 0.70 11.28 -6.34
N MET A 34 0.54 10.58 -7.48
CA MET A 34 1.52 10.44 -8.56
C MET A 34 2.88 9.85 -8.13
N MET A 35 3.01 9.23 -6.95
CA MET A 35 4.29 8.79 -6.40
C MET A 35 4.35 7.33 -5.91
N ARG A 36 3.24 6.60 -5.93
CA ARG A 36 3.16 5.23 -5.37
C ARG A 36 4.11 4.24 -6.04
N ASP A 37 4.15 4.26 -7.37
CA ASP A 37 5.10 3.45 -8.15
C ASP A 37 6.54 3.73 -7.74
N GLN A 38 6.93 5.01 -7.76
CA GLN A 38 8.30 5.43 -7.54
C GLN A 38 8.75 5.09 -6.11
N LEU A 39 7.91 5.36 -5.12
CA LEU A 39 8.19 5.02 -3.73
C LEU A 39 8.32 3.51 -3.53
N SER A 40 7.38 2.73 -4.06
CA SER A 40 7.39 1.26 -3.97
C SER A 40 8.64 0.66 -4.61
N PHE A 41 8.95 1.00 -5.87
CA PHE A 41 10.11 0.44 -6.56
C PHE A 41 11.44 0.85 -5.93
N GLU A 42 11.55 2.05 -5.33
CA GLU A 42 12.72 2.41 -4.53
C GLU A 42 12.86 1.53 -3.29
N MET A 43 11.77 1.23 -2.57
CA MET A 43 11.82 0.33 -1.42
C MET A 43 12.27 -1.08 -1.81
N PHE A 44 11.77 -1.64 -2.92
CA PHE A 44 12.23 -2.95 -3.41
C PHE A 44 13.74 -2.96 -3.70
N ARG A 45 14.25 -1.95 -4.41
CA ARG A 45 15.68 -1.86 -4.71
C ARG A 45 16.54 -1.75 -3.45
N ASP A 46 16.11 -0.95 -2.49
CA ASP A 46 16.84 -0.77 -1.23
C ASP A 46 16.78 -2.04 -0.35
N ALA A 47 15.76 -2.88 -0.53
CA ALA A 47 15.66 -4.22 0.05
C ALA A 47 16.37 -5.31 -0.78
N ASP A 48 17.27 -4.93 -1.70
CA ASP A 48 18.05 -5.83 -2.57
C ASP A 48 17.19 -6.72 -3.50
N VAL A 49 15.97 -6.25 -3.83
CA VAL A 49 15.10 -6.86 -4.84
C VAL A 49 15.25 -6.08 -6.14
N MET A 50 15.55 -6.78 -7.24
CA MET A 50 15.57 -6.17 -8.56
C MET A 50 14.22 -5.54 -8.86
N ALA A 51 14.17 -4.25 -9.18
CA ALA A 51 12.91 -3.54 -9.45
C ALA A 51 13.08 -2.37 -10.44
N PRO A 52 12.05 -2.08 -11.26
CA PRO A 52 12.07 -1.01 -12.25
C PRO A 52 12.49 0.36 -11.71
N ARG A 53 13.47 1.02 -12.34
CA ARG A 53 13.74 2.45 -12.11
C ARG A 53 12.59 3.31 -12.64
N THR A 54 12.38 4.47 -12.01
CA THR A 54 11.35 5.42 -12.41
C THR A 54 11.88 6.83 -12.61
N GLU A 55 11.24 7.60 -13.49
CA GLU A 55 11.56 9.02 -13.70
C GLU A 55 10.35 9.79 -14.20
N TYR A 56 10.16 11.03 -13.73
CA TYR A 56 9.03 11.88 -14.10
C TYR A 56 9.29 12.65 -15.40
N PHE A 57 8.26 12.73 -16.24
CA PHE A 57 8.27 13.48 -17.50
C PHE A 57 7.01 14.33 -17.64
N ASN A 58 7.20 15.58 -18.04
CA ASN A 58 6.11 16.38 -18.59
C ASN A 58 5.97 16.04 -20.08
N LEU A 59 4.84 15.47 -20.47
CA LEU A 59 4.61 15.06 -21.86
C LEU A 59 3.98 16.20 -22.67
N PHE A 60 4.58 16.49 -23.82
CA PHE A 60 4.03 17.41 -24.80
C PHE A 60 3.84 16.70 -26.15
N MET A 61 2.63 16.75 -26.71
CA MET A 61 2.31 16.19 -28.01
C MET A 61 1.67 17.25 -28.91
N ASN A 62 2.28 17.54 -30.07
CA ASN A 62 1.80 18.56 -31.01
C ASN A 62 1.55 19.92 -30.35
N ASP A 63 2.51 20.39 -29.55
CA ASP A 63 2.43 21.60 -28.71
C ASP A 63 1.38 21.55 -27.59
N SER A 64 0.64 20.45 -27.43
CA SER A 64 -0.29 20.22 -26.31
C SER A 64 0.41 19.67 -25.08
N TYR A 65 0.13 20.19 -23.89
CA TYR A 65 0.57 19.58 -22.63
C TYR A 65 -0.39 18.46 -22.25
N GLU A 66 0.13 17.25 -22.11
CA GLU A 66 -0.64 16.03 -21.84
C GLU A 66 -0.65 15.68 -20.34
N GLY A 67 0.13 16.39 -19.53
CA GLY A 67 0.26 16.16 -18.10
C GLY A 67 1.62 15.63 -17.67
N LEU A 68 1.73 15.37 -16.37
CA LEU A 68 2.85 14.70 -15.73
C LEU A 68 2.70 13.19 -15.91
N TYR A 69 3.79 12.51 -16.28
CA TYR A 69 3.86 11.08 -16.49
C TYR A 69 5.01 10.49 -15.68
N ALA A 70 4.89 9.21 -15.30
CA ALA A 70 5.99 8.44 -14.74
C ALA A 70 6.53 7.48 -15.80
N HIS A 71 7.79 7.61 -16.18
CA HIS A 71 8.47 6.56 -16.91
C HIS A 71 8.78 5.42 -15.93
N VAL A 72 8.25 4.22 -16.19
CA VAL A 72 8.64 2.99 -15.47
C VAL A 72 9.54 2.16 -16.39
N GLU A 73 10.74 1.84 -15.91
CA GLU A 73 11.70 0.99 -16.61
C GLU A 73 11.05 -0.34 -17.00
N ARG A 74 11.30 -0.80 -18.22
CA ARG A 74 10.74 -2.06 -18.68
C ARG A 74 11.49 -3.22 -18.03
N VAL A 75 10.76 -4.23 -17.56
CA VAL A 75 11.36 -5.50 -17.16
C VAL A 75 11.74 -6.28 -18.43
N ASP A 76 13.04 -6.28 -18.73
CA ASP A 76 13.68 -6.98 -19.84
C ASP A 76 15.20 -7.11 -19.60
N SER A 77 15.93 -7.54 -20.63
CA SER A 77 17.38 -7.75 -20.59
C SER A 77 18.19 -6.51 -20.15
N ASP A 78 17.68 -5.29 -20.39
CA ASP A 78 18.39 -4.07 -19.97
C ASP A 78 18.33 -3.90 -18.45
N LEU A 79 17.16 -4.15 -17.84
CA LEU A 79 16.98 -4.16 -16.38
C LEU A 79 17.83 -5.25 -15.73
N LEU A 80 17.84 -6.46 -16.29
CA LEU A 80 18.65 -7.56 -15.78
C LEU A 80 20.15 -7.19 -15.76
N LYS A 81 20.67 -6.70 -16.90
CA LYS A 81 22.07 -6.26 -17.01
C LYS A 81 22.40 -5.10 -16.06
N ALA A 82 21.48 -4.17 -15.86
CA ALA A 82 21.65 -3.06 -14.92
C ALA A 82 21.79 -3.54 -13.47
N ASN A 83 21.21 -4.70 -13.14
CA ASN A 83 21.30 -5.36 -11.83
C ASN A 83 22.37 -6.47 -11.78
N GLY A 84 23.27 -6.50 -12.77
CA GLY A 84 24.38 -7.47 -12.80
C GLY A 84 23.96 -8.91 -13.05
N ARG A 85 22.75 -9.11 -13.61
CA ARG A 85 22.22 -10.42 -13.99
C ARG A 85 22.46 -10.74 -15.47
N ASN A 86 22.36 -12.02 -15.81
CA ASN A 86 22.36 -12.47 -17.19
C ASN A 86 21.10 -11.99 -17.91
N GLY A 87 21.26 -11.15 -18.92
CA GLY A 87 20.13 -10.58 -19.66
C GLY A 87 19.44 -11.54 -20.63
N ASP A 88 20.01 -12.74 -20.83
CA ASP A 88 19.44 -13.79 -21.67
C ASP A 88 18.81 -14.92 -20.82
N GLY A 89 18.76 -14.78 -19.49
CA GLY A 89 18.11 -15.73 -18.59
C GLY A 89 16.59 -15.83 -18.77
N THR A 90 15.99 -16.85 -18.15
CA THR A 90 14.54 -17.05 -18.13
C THR A 90 13.87 -15.84 -17.50
N LEU A 91 12.92 -15.24 -18.21
CA LEU A 91 12.17 -14.08 -17.73
C LEU A 91 10.71 -14.19 -18.16
N VAL A 92 9.84 -14.54 -17.20
CA VAL A 92 8.42 -14.83 -17.42
C VAL A 92 7.54 -14.04 -16.44
N ARG A 93 6.27 -13.80 -16.80
CA ARG A 93 5.25 -13.17 -15.96
C ARG A 93 3.95 -13.91 -16.13
N ASP A 94 3.38 -14.35 -15.01
CA ASP A 94 2.15 -15.12 -14.98
C ASP A 94 0.98 -14.30 -15.54
N ARG A 95 0.20 -14.92 -16.43
CA ARG A 95 -1.02 -14.36 -17.04
C ARG A 95 -2.15 -15.38 -17.01
N ILE A 96 -2.06 -16.43 -16.20
CA ILE A 96 -3.05 -17.52 -16.18
C ILE A 96 -4.46 -17.03 -15.90
N ARG A 97 -4.60 -15.97 -15.09
CA ARG A 97 -5.89 -15.35 -14.75
C ARG A 97 -6.63 -14.74 -15.96
N ASP A 98 -5.92 -14.47 -17.06
CA ASP A 98 -6.50 -13.94 -18.30
C ASP A 98 -6.94 -15.04 -19.27
N VAL A 99 -6.63 -16.30 -18.98
CA VAL A 99 -6.89 -17.43 -19.85
C VAL A 99 -8.34 -17.87 -19.67
N GLU A 100 -9.10 -17.87 -20.76
CA GLU A 100 -10.48 -18.36 -20.75
C GLU A 100 -10.52 -19.83 -20.32
N ASP A 101 -11.56 -20.22 -19.56
CA ASP A 101 -11.80 -21.58 -19.06
C ASP A 101 -10.82 -22.10 -17.97
N ILE A 102 -9.92 -21.27 -17.45
CA ILE A 102 -9.12 -21.55 -16.24
C ILE A 102 -9.62 -20.67 -15.08
N ASP A 103 -10.04 -21.29 -13.98
CA ASP A 103 -10.61 -20.60 -12.79
C ASP A 103 -9.61 -20.62 -11.62
N ILE A 104 -8.38 -20.17 -11.88
CA ILE A 104 -7.36 -19.92 -10.86
C ILE A 104 -6.59 -18.64 -11.20
N ASN A 105 -6.02 -17.97 -10.19
CA ASN A 105 -5.35 -16.68 -10.39
C ASN A 105 -3.81 -16.76 -10.41
N SER A 106 -3.22 -17.93 -10.11
CA SER A 106 -1.76 -18.13 -10.14
C SER A 106 -1.40 -19.54 -10.58
N THR A 107 -0.38 -19.63 -11.46
CA THR A 107 0.11 -20.90 -12.00
C THR A 107 0.73 -21.79 -10.92
N PHE A 108 1.18 -21.23 -9.79
CA PHE A 108 1.64 -22.02 -8.64
C PHE A 108 0.55 -22.95 -8.05
N SER A 109 -0.73 -22.67 -8.33
CA SER A 109 -1.86 -23.51 -7.93
C SER A 109 -2.36 -24.43 -9.04
N TYR A 110 -1.66 -24.50 -10.19
CA TYR A 110 -2.06 -25.32 -11.33
C TYR A 110 -1.43 -26.72 -11.29
N ASP A 111 -2.23 -27.76 -11.56
CA ASP A 111 -1.77 -29.15 -11.67
C ASP A 111 -1.21 -29.46 -13.06
N LEU A 112 0.10 -29.31 -13.23
CA LEU A 112 0.78 -29.60 -14.50
C LEU A 112 0.71 -31.07 -14.92
N SER A 113 0.39 -32.02 -14.03
CA SER A 113 0.28 -33.45 -14.39
C SER A 113 -0.82 -33.75 -15.42
N THR A 114 -1.72 -32.78 -15.63
CA THR A 114 -2.81 -32.84 -16.60
C THR A 114 -2.47 -32.24 -17.96
N VAL A 115 -1.31 -31.56 -18.07
CA VAL A 115 -0.86 -30.87 -19.28
C VAL A 115 -0.04 -31.84 -20.15
N GLU A 116 -0.47 -32.05 -21.39
CA GLU A 116 0.24 -32.94 -22.33
C GLU A 116 1.48 -32.27 -22.95
N ASP A 117 1.44 -30.95 -23.14
CA ASP A 117 2.49 -30.13 -23.76
C ASP A 117 2.70 -28.88 -22.89
N GLU A 118 3.63 -28.98 -21.93
CA GLU A 118 3.92 -27.92 -20.95
C GLU A 118 4.46 -26.65 -21.60
N GLU A 119 5.29 -26.77 -22.64
CA GLU A 119 5.84 -25.62 -23.38
C GLU A 119 4.71 -24.83 -24.06
N ALA A 120 3.82 -25.52 -24.79
CA ALA A 120 2.68 -24.85 -25.43
C ALA A 120 1.74 -24.21 -24.39
N PHE A 121 1.56 -24.84 -23.23
CA PHE A 121 0.79 -24.28 -22.13
C PHE A 121 1.46 -23.01 -21.56
N PHE A 122 2.77 -23.04 -21.30
CA PHE A 122 3.47 -21.87 -20.78
C PHE A 122 3.52 -20.71 -21.76
N GLU A 123 3.64 -20.97 -23.08
CA GLU A 123 3.53 -19.93 -24.10
C GLU A 123 2.14 -19.27 -24.12
N GLU A 124 1.10 -19.96 -23.67
CA GLU A 124 -0.28 -19.43 -23.55
C GLU A 124 -0.48 -18.64 -22.24
N VAL A 125 0.05 -19.14 -21.12
CA VAL A 125 -0.26 -18.61 -19.78
C VAL A 125 0.80 -17.65 -19.21
N PHE A 126 1.94 -17.46 -19.88
CA PHE A 126 2.97 -16.50 -19.48
C PHE A 126 3.27 -15.45 -20.57
N ASP A 127 3.42 -14.21 -20.14
CA ASP A 127 4.21 -13.24 -20.89
C ASP A 127 5.69 -13.55 -20.68
N TYR A 128 6.50 -13.63 -21.74
CA TYR A 128 7.92 -13.94 -21.61
C TYR A 128 8.82 -13.09 -22.50
N ARG A 129 10.12 -13.11 -22.19
CA ARG A 129 11.19 -12.44 -22.95
C ARG A 129 12.35 -13.41 -23.15
N GLY A 130 13.02 -13.28 -24.29
CA GLY A 130 14.16 -14.14 -24.61
C GLY A 130 13.70 -15.56 -24.95
N ASP A 131 14.48 -16.54 -24.48
CA ASP A 131 14.27 -17.97 -24.66
C ASP A 131 14.17 -18.63 -23.27
N PRO A 132 12.97 -18.68 -22.67
CA PRO A 132 12.77 -19.24 -21.34
C PRO A 132 13.12 -20.74 -21.26
N GLU A 133 13.78 -21.15 -20.17
CA GLU A 133 13.96 -22.56 -19.84
C GLU A 133 12.67 -23.12 -19.21
N TRP A 134 11.76 -23.59 -20.07
CA TRP A 134 10.44 -24.10 -19.67
C TRP A 134 10.50 -25.29 -18.73
N GLN A 135 11.51 -26.16 -18.86
CA GLN A 135 11.62 -27.31 -17.98
C GLN A 135 11.89 -26.89 -16.53
N ALA A 136 12.77 -25.91 -16.30
CA ALA A 136 13.03 -25.38 -14.97
C ALA A 136 11.77 -24.74 -14.36
N LEU A 137 10.96 -24.07 -15.18
CA LEU A 137 9.68 -23.50 -14.75
C LEU A 137 8.67 -24.59 -14.35
N ALA A 138 8.55 -25.67 -15.13
CA ALA A 138 7.71 -26.82 -14.80
C ALA A 138 8.13 -27.49 -13.49
N GLU A 139 9.44 -27.65 -13.26
CA GLU A 139 9.99 -28.24 -12.04
C GLU A 139 9.66 -27.39 -10.80
N LEU A 140 9.77 -26.07 -10.91
CA LEU A 140 9.38 -25.11 -9.86
C LEU A 140 7.89 -25.19 -9.54
N ILE A 141 7.03 -25.08 -10.56
CA ILE A 141 5.56 -25.08 -10.38
C ILE A 141 5.09 -26.41 -9.81
N THR A 142 5.59 -27.53 -10.35
CA THR A 142 5.23 -28.88 -9.88
C THR A 142 5.63 -29.07 -8.42
N TRP A 143 6.84 -28.65 -8.04
CA TRP A 143 7.27 -28.68 -6.65
C TRP A 143 6.33 -27.89 -5.74
N VAL A 144 6.05 -26.63 -6.10
CA VAL A 144 5.18 -25.77 -5.30
C VAL A 144 3.79 -26.39 -5.20
N TYR A 145 3.24 -26.97 -6.25
CA TYR A 145 1.92 -27.61 -6.22
C TYR A 145 1.91 -28.85 -5.31
N GLU A 146 2.86 -29.77 -5.49
CA GLU A 146 2.85 -31.09 -4.86
C GLU A 146 3.30 -31.11 -3.38
N THR A 147 4.19 -30.21 -2.97
CA THR A 147 4.78 -30.23 -1.62
C THR A 147 3.94 -29.39 -0.64
N PRO A 148 3.36 -29.97 0.44
CA PRO A 148 2.65 -29.20 1.46
C PRO A 148 3.57 -28.29 2.27
N ALA A 149 3.03 -27.24 2.89
CA ALA A 149 3.77 -26.40 3.84
C ALA A 149 4.39 -27.22 4.98
N GLY A 150 5.62 -26.87 5.40
CA GLY A 150 6.38 -27.57 6.43
C GLY A 150 7.87 -27.72 6.10
N ASP A 151 8.57 -28.56 6.88
CA ASP A 151 10.04 -28.67 6.84
C ASP A 151 10.60 -29.05 5.45
N GLU A 152 9.90 -29.91 4.70
CA GLU A 152 10.31 -30.31 3.34
C GLU A 152 10.19 -29.14 2.36
N PHE A 153 9.10 -28.37 2.46
CA PHE A 153 8.91 -27.16 1.67
C PHE A 153 9.97 -26.11 2.01
N ALA A 154 10.25 -25.90 3.31
CA ALA A 154 11.30 -25.00 3.76
C ALA A 154 12.66 -25.36 3.16
N GLN A 155 13.06 -26.63 3.29
CA GLN A 155 14.34 -27.10 2.75
C GLN A 155 14.45 -26.79 1.26
N ARG A 156 13.43 -27.17 0.47
CA ARG A 156 13.49 -26.98 -0.98
C ARG A 156 13.35 -25.52 -1.39
N PHE A 157 12.59 -24.71 -0.66
CA PHE A 157 12.54 -23.26 -0.86
C PHE A 157 13.92 -22.62 -0.75
N TYR A 158 14.71 -22.99 0.28
CA TYR A 158 16.08 -22.48 0.43
C TYR A 158 17.07 -23.06 -0.59
N GLU A 159 16.74 -24.15 -1.28
CA GLU A 159 17.55 -24.72 -2.37
C GLU A 159 17.24 -24.06 -3.72
N GLU A 160 15.96 -23.87 -4.05
CA GLU A 160 15.48 -23.45 -5.38
C GLU A 160 15.32 -21.93 -5.52
N MET A 161 15.04 -21.21 -4.42
CA MET A 161 14.76 -19.77 -4.43
C MET A 161 15.91 -18.98 -3.83
N ASP A 162 16.15 -17.77 -4.35
CA ASP A 162 16.95 -16.77 -3.63
C ASP A 162 16.15 -16.26 -2.42
N ALA A 163 16.19 -17.05 -1.35
CA ALA A 163 15.31 -16.90 -0.21
C ALA A 163 15.33 -15.50 0.40
N GLU A 164 16.51 -14.86 0.51
CA GLU A 164 16.64 -13.50 1.03
C GLU A 164 15.84 -12.50 0.16
N ARG A 165 16.03 -12.55 -1.16
CA ARG A 165 15.37 -11.63 -2.09
C ARG A 165 13.88 -11.90 -2.23
N VAL A 166 13.47 -13.17 -2.22
CA VAL A 166 12.05 -13.56 -2.31
C VAL A 166 11.30 -13.20 -1.02
N ILE A 167 11.94 -13.35 0.14
CA ILE A 167 11.36 -12.91 1.42
C ILE A 167 11.29 -11.38 1.48
N ASN A 168 12.32 -10.66 1.04
CA ASN A 168 12.28 -9.19 0.93
C ASN A 168 11.22 -8.71 -0.04
N PHE A 169 11.05 -9.39 -1.17
CA PHE A 169 9.98 -9.12 -2.13
C PHE A 169 8.61 -9.20 -1.44
N LEU A 170 8.33 -10.29 -0.74
CA LEU A 170 7.07 -10.47 -0.04
C LEU A 170 6.89 -9.46 1.11
N ALA A 171 7.95 -9.19 1.88
CA ALA A 171 7.91 -8.26 3.00
C ALA A 171 7.65 -6.82 2.52
N VAL A 172 8.30 -6.34 1.46
CA VAL A 172 8.05 -5.01 0.90
C VAL A 172 6.61 -4.90 0.38
N HIS A 173 6.08 -5.92 -0.29
CA HIS A 173 4.66 -5.95 -0.68
C HIS A 173 3.71 -5.80 0.51
N PHE A 174 4.02 -6.43 1.65
CA PHE A 174 3.25 -6.22 2.87
C PHE A 174 3.40 -4.83 3.46
N LEU A 175 4.58 -4.21 3.42
CA LEU A 175 4.80 -2.85 3.90
C LEU A 175 4.05 -1.81 3.07
N VAL A 176 4.05 -1.95 1.75
CA VAL A 176 3.36 -1.01 0.85
C VAL A 176 1.87 -1.32 0.68
N GLY A 177 1.42 -2.49 1.16
CA GLY A 177 0.03 -2.93 1.10
C GLY A 177 -0.49 -3.07 -0.32
N ASP A 178 0.27 -3.78 -1.14
CA ASP A 178 -0.08 -4.03 -2.53
C ASP A 178 -1.23 -5.02 -2.64
N ILE A 179 -2.33 -4.58 -3.25
CA ILE A 179 -3.56 -5.38 -3.34
C ILE A 179 -3.67 -6.24 -4.60
N ASP A 180 -2.84 -5.98 -5.62
CA ASP A 180 -2.93 -6.62 -6.95
C ASP A 180 -1.71 -7.50 -7.26
N ALA A 181 -0.67 -7.45 -6.42
CA ALA A 181 0.63 -8.07 -6.64
C ALA A 181 0.64 -9.53 -7.11
N PHE A 182 -0.09 -10.41 -6.44
CA PHE A 182 0.30 -11.83 -6.38
C PHE A 182 -0.31 -12.72 -7.47
N GLY A 183 -1.17 -12.17 -8.32
CA GLY A 183 -1.74 -12.84 -9.49
C GLY A 183 -0.88 -12.71 -10.75
N ASP A 184 -0.50 -11.49 -11.14
CA ASP A 184 0.24 -11.23 -12.40
C ASP A 184 1.25 -10.07 -12.36
N ASP A 185 1.37 -9.35 -11.24
CA ASP A 185 2.12 -8.08 -11.15
C ASP A 185 3.57 -8.23 -10.66
N TYR A 186 4.23 -9.28 -11.14
CA TYR A 186 5.65 -9.54 -10.94
C TYR A 186 6.21 -10.52 -11.98
N TRP A 187 7.50 -10.38 -12.27
CA TRP A 187 8.25 -11.25 -13.17
C TRP A 187 9.10 -12.23 -12.38
N TRP A 188 9.32 -13.41 -12.96
CA TRP A 188 10.15 -14.47 -12.41
C TRP A 188 11.42 -14.56 -13.24
N TYR A 189 12.55 -14.63 -12.57
CA TYR A 189 13.86 -14.64 -13.18
C TYR A 189 14.66 -15.86 -12.74
N LEU A 190 15.33 -16.50 -13.71
CA LEU A 190 16.34 -17.53 -13.46
C LEU A 190 17.49 -17.36 -14.48
N ASP A 191 18.72 -17.28 -13.98
CA ASP A 191 19.91 -17.40 -14.83
C ASP A 191 20.13 -18.88 -15.19
N HIS A 192 19.39 -19.39 -16.17
CA HIS A 192 19.43 -20.81 -16.54
C HIS A 192 20.79 -21.26 -17.14
N GLU A 193 21.72 -20.34 -17.40
CA GLU A 193 23.08 -20.69 -17.81
C GLU A 193 23.99 -21.04 -16.61
N ASP A 194 23.60 -20.63 -15.39
CA ASP A 194 24.29 -20.96 -14.14
C ASP A 194 23.52 -22.08 -13.40
N PRO A 195 24.10 -23.29 -13.28
CA PRO A 195 23.44 -24.41 -12.61
C PRO A 195 23.26 -24.22 -11.10
N ASP A 196 23.92 -23.23 -10.49
CA ASP A 196 23.77 -22.87 -9.08
C ASP A 196 22.81 -21.67 -8.89
N ALA A 197 22.24 -21.13 -9.97
CA ALA A 197 21.29 -20.03 -9.91
C ALA A 197 19.98 -20.46 -9.25
N LYS A 198 19.34 -19.48 -8.62
CA LYS A 198 18.06 -19.64 -7.93
C LYS A 198 17.04 -18.69 -8.50
N TRP A 199 15.77 -19.02 -8.34
CA TRP A 199 14.68 -18.17 -8.77
C TRP A 199 14.61 -16.87 -7.95
N GLU A 200 14.42 -15.76 -8.66
CA GLU A 200 14.20 -14.42 -8.12
C GLU A 200 12.88 -13.85 -8.65
N PHE A 201 12.31 -12.88 -7.92
CA PHE A 201 11.13 -12.14 -8.36
C PHE A 201 11.43 -10.65 -8.55
N ILE A 202 10.72 -10.02 -9.50
CA ILE A 202 10.86 -8.63 -9.88
C ILE A 202 9.47 -7.99 -9.88
N PRO A 203 9.17 -6.99 -9.03
CA PRO A 203 7.85 -6.39 -8.95
C PRO A 203 7.52 -5.58 -10.20
N TRP A 204 6.23 -5.49 -10.51
CA TRP A 204 5.68 -4.71 -11.62
C TRP A 204 4.34 -4.08 -11.22
N ASP A 205 3.96 -2.92 -11.77
CA ASP A 205 2.68 -2.24 -11.46
C ASP A 205 2.42 -1.96 -9.96
N LYS A 206 2.82 -0.77 -9.46
CA LYS A 206 2.76 -0.46 -8.02
C LYS A 206 1.96 0.80 -7.71
N ASP A 207 0.98 1.13 -8.55
CA ASP A 207 0.06 2.25 -8.34
C ASP A 207 -1.02 1.93 -7.28
N LEU A 208 -1.38 0.66 -7.08
CA LEU A 208 -2.34 0.21 -6.06
C LEU A 208 -1.67 -0.14 -4.72
N THR A 209 -0.84 0.78 -4.23
CA THR A 209 -0.10 0.67 -2.96
C THR A 209 -0.38 1.87 -2.05
N PHE A 210 0.23 1.93 -0.86
CA PHE A 210 0.13 3.04 0.09
C PHE A 210 -1.31 3.54 0.30
N GLY A 211 -2.18 2.62 0.65
CA GLY A 211 -3.55 2.93 1.01
C GLY A 211 -4.55 2.81 -0.13
N SER A 212 -4.12 2.83 -1.39
CA SER A 212 -5.02 2.69 -2.53
C SER A 212 -5.81 1.39 -2.48
N HIS A 213 -7.13 1.45 -2.68
CA HIS A 213 -7.99 0.27 -2.68
C HIS A 213 -9.08 0.33 -3.74
N SER A 214 -9.72 -0.81 -4.00
CA SER A 214 -10.92 -0.86 -4.82
C SER A 214 -12.17 -0.61 -3.98
N ARG A 215 -13.20 -0.04 -4.62
CA ARG A 215 -14.51 0.18 -4.03
C ARG A 215 -15.58 -0.38 -4.95
N THR A 216 -16.62 -1.02 -4.37
CA THR A 216 -17.78 -1.51 -5.13
C THR A 216 -18.34 -0.38 -6.00
N ASP A 217 -18.71 -0.67 -7.24
CA ASP A 217 -19.20 0.28 -8.27
C ASP A 217 -18.18 1.29 -8.85
N TYR A 218 -17.07 1.55 -8.16
CA TYR A 218 -16.04 2.52 -8.60
C TYR A 218 -14.74 1.87 -9.08
N GLY A 219 -14.52 0.59 -8.76
CA GLY A 219 -13.26 -0.09 -9.07
C GLY A 219 -12.10 0.58 -8.34
N THR A 220 -10.94 0.71 -9.00
CA THR A 220 -9.73 1.36 -8.45
C THR A 220 -9.67 2.88 -8.72
N MET A 221 -10.67 3.46 -9.40
CA MET A 221 -10.77 4.90 -9.65
C MET A 221 -11.53 5.58 -8.52
N ASN A 222 -10.94 5.60 -7.32
CA ASN A 222 -11.56 6.16 -6.13
C ASN A 222 -10.50 6.55 -5.09
N ASP A 223 -10.88 7.43 -4.15
CA ASP A 223 -9.97 7.95 -3.12
C ASP A 223 -10.04 7.20 -1.77
N PHE A 224 -10.62 6.00 -1.75
CA PHE A 224 -10.75 5.22 -0.51
C PHE A 224 -9.38 4.71 -0.07
N MET A 225 -9.00 5.07 1.16
CA MET A 225 -7.80 4.54 1.80
C MET A 225 -8.11 3.33 2.69
N ARG A 226 -7.24 2.32 2.62
CA ARG A 226 -7.21 1.18 3.53
C ARG A 226 -5.77 0.79 3.90
N TYR A 227 -5.50 0.53 5.18
CA TYR A 227 -4.15 0.13 5.66
C TYR A 227 -4.10 -1.26 6.32
N ASP A 228 -5.25 -1.85 6.65
CA ASP A 228 -5.37 -3.11 7.39
C ASP A 228 -5.25 -4.38 6.51
N TYR A 229 -4.55 -4.32 5.38
CA TYR A 229 -4.39 -5.46 4.44
C TYR A 229 -3.78 -6.71 5.07
N GLY A 230 -4.43 -7.87 4.93
CA GLY A 230 -3.92 -9.13 5.46
C GLY A 230 -2.46 -9.42 5.08
N LEU A 231 -1.71 -10.06 5.98
CA LEU A 231 -0.43 -10.68 5.64
C LEU A 231 -0.72 -12.04 5.01
N SER A 232 -1.20 -12.03 3.77
CA SER A 232 -1.73 -13.18 3.05
C SER A 232 -1.24 -13.21 1.61
N SER A 233 -1.25 -14.40 1.00
CA SER A 233 -0.86 -14.59 -0.41
C SER A 233 -1.82 -13.93 -1.39
N GLY A 234 -3.13 -13.93 -1.14
CA GLY A 234 -4.13 -13.54 -2.14
C GLY A 234 -4.04 -14.37 -3.44
N TRP A 235 -4.95 -14.11 -4.38
CA TRP A 235 -4.82 -14.54 -5.79
C TRP A 235 -4.42 -16.00 -6.04
N ASP A 236 -4.88 -16.93 -5.20
CA ASP A 236 -4.54 -18.36 -5.27
C ASP A 236 -3.03 -18.65 -5.36
N ASN A 237 -2.17 -17.79 -4.81
CA ASN A 237 -0.72 -17.98 -4.94
C ASN A 237 -0.20 -18.99 -3.90
N ALA A 238 -0.14 -20.26 -4.29
CA ALA A 238 0.25 -21.36 -3.40
C ALA A 238 1.70 -21.26 -2.90
N LEU A 239 2.62 -20.62 -3.64
CA LEU A 239 3.98 -20.40 -3.16
C LEU A 239 3.95 -19.50 -1.92
N PHE A 240 3.34 -18.33 -2.02
CA PHE A 240 3.27 -17.39 -0.90
C PHE A 240 2.39 -17.91 0.24
N GLU A 241 1.32 -18.65 -0.06
CA GLU A 241 0.51 -19.31 0.97
C GLU A 241 1.37 -20.28 1.78
N LYS A 242 2.08 -21.18 1.11
CA LYS A 242 2.94 -22.18 1.77
C LYS A 242 4.13 -21.56 2.49
N MET A 243 4.67 -20.44 1.99
CA MET A 243 5.67 -19.65 2.72
C MET A 243 5.14 -19.13 4.06
N LEU A 244 3.92 -18.59 4.08
CA LEU A 244 3.29 -18.05 5.28
C LEU A 244 2.83 -19.15 6.27
N GLU A 245 2.48 -20.34 5.77
CA GLU A 245 2.09 -21.50 6.59
C GLU A 245 3.30 -22.30 7.12
N THR A 246 4.47 -22.17 6.48
CA THR A 246 5.69 -22.88 6.90
C THR A 246 6.41 -22.11 8.01
N PRO A 247 6.49 -22.64 9.26
CA PRO A 247 6.94 -21.86 10.42
C PRO A 247 8.35 -21.26 10.30
N GLU A 248 9.29 -21.97 9.66
CA GLU A 248 10.65 -21.48 9.46
C GLU A 248 10.69 -20.26 8.53
N ILE A 249 10.00 -20.34 7.38
CA ILE A 249 9.93 -19.24 6.42
C ILE A 249 9.14 -18.08 7.01
N LYS A 250 8.00 -18.35 7.67
CA LYS A 250 7.19 -17.32 8.34
C LYS A 250 7.99 -16.54 9.38
N SER A 251 8.80 -17.22 10.18
CA SER A 251 9.66 -16.55 11.17
C SER A 251 10.72 -15.66 10.51
N HIS A 252 11.24 -16.06 9.35
CA HIS A 252 12.17 -15.24 8.57
C HIS A 252 11.46 -14.01 7.96
N ILE A 253 10.26 -14.18 7.40
CA ILE A 253 9.42 -13.06 6.92
C ILE A 253 9.16 -12.05 8.04
N ASP A 254 8.80 -12.51 9.24
CA ASP A 254 8.50 -11.62 10.37
C ASP A 254 9.74 -10.82 10.81
N GLN A 255 10.90 -11.46 10.87
CA GLN A 255 12.17 -10.78 11.17
C GLN A 255 12.53 -9.72 10.11
N ASN A 256 12.31 -10.02 8.83
CA ASN A 256 12.58 -9.07 7.76
C ASN A 256 11.57 -7.92 7.77
N LEU A 257 10.29 -8.16 8.10
CA LEU A 257 9.31 -7.09 8.29
C LEU A 257 9.75 -6.11 9.37
N GLU A 258 10.22 -6.60 10.53
CA GLU A 258 10.75 -5.74 11.59
C GLU A 258 11.94 -4.91 11.10
N GLN A 259 12.91 -5.55 10.45
CA GLN A 259 14.12 -4.88 9.96
C GLN A 259 13.83 -3.84 8.88
N LEU A 260 12.90 -4.14 7.98
CA LEU A 260 12.50 -3.23 6.92
C LEU A 260 11.64 -2.09 7.44
N MET A 261 10.80 -2.28 8.49
CA MET A 261 10.11 -1.18 9.15
C MET A 261 11.08 -0.22 9.87
N GLU A 262 12.19 -0.71 10.42
CA GLU A 262 13.25 0.15 10.96
C GLU A 262 13.98 0.93 9.85
N THR A 263 14.24 0.27 8.72
CA THR A 263 14.93 0.86 7.56
C THR A 263 14.06 1.91 6.87
N PHE A 264 12.79 1.59 6.66
CA PHE A 264 11.77 2.42 6.03
C PHE A 264 10.87 3.07 7.08
N ASN A 265 11.45 3.51 8.19
CA ASN A 265 10.68 4.22 9.21
C ASN A 265 10.00 5.49 8.64
N GLU A 266 9.05 6.00 9.40
CA GLU A 266 8.21 7.12 8.99
C GLU A 266 9.03 8.35 8.54
N ASP A 267 10.08 8.75 9.28
CA ASP A 267 10.94 9.87 8.92
C ASP A 267 11.64 9.66 7.56
N GLU A 268 12.19 8.47 7.33
CA GLU A 268 12.87 8.14 6.07
C GLU A 268 11.88 8.18 4.90
N LEU A 269 10.72 7.54 5.02
CA LEU A 269 9.72 7.52 3.96
C LEU A 269 9.12 8.91 3.70
N ASN A 270 8.83 9.68 4.75
CA ASN A 270 8.37 11.06 4.64
C ASN A 270 9.38 11.96 3.93
N SER A 271 10.68 11.77 4.18
CA SER A 271 11.77 12.45 3.46
C SER A 271 11.78 12.08 1.96
N ARG A 272 11.41 10.85 1.57
CA ARG A 272 11.27 10.49 0.14
C ARG A 272 10.05 11.15 -0.47
N ILE A 273 8.92 11.11 0.23
CA ILE A 273 7.67 11.76 -0.18
C ILE A 273 7.91 13.25 -0.41
N ASP A 274 8.63 13.93 0.48
CA ASP A 274 9.02 15.34 0.32
C ASP A 274 9.78 15.59 -0.98
N ARG A 275 10.80 14.76 -1.28
CA ARG A 275 11.59 14.89 -2.51
C ARG A 275 10.73 14.74 -3.76
N TYR A 276 9.77 13.82 -3.76
CA TYR A 276 8.86 13.65 -4.90
C TYR A 276 7.87 14.80 -5.00
N TYR A 277 7.27 15.18 -3.88
CA TYR A 277 6.35 16.31 -3.78
C TYR A 277 6.99 17.59 -4.34
N GLU A 278 8.19 17.95 -3.87
CA GLU A 278 8.96 19.09 -4.39
C GLU A 278 9.18 19.03 -5.91
N ARG A 279 9.37 17.84 -6.46
CA ARG A 279 9.60 17.64 -7.89
C ARG A 279 8.32 17.76 -8.73
N ILE A 280 7.18 17.30 -8.20
CA ILE A 280 5.94 17.15 -8.99
C ILE A 280 4.88 18.21 -8.72
N GLN A 281 4.86 18.83 -7.53
CA GLN A 281 3.87 19.86 -7.14
C GLN A 281 3.72 21.02 -8.16
N PRO A 282 4.74 21.46 -8.92
CA PRO A 282 4.55 22.53 -9.89
C PRO A 282 3.78 22.09 -11.15
N PHE A 283 3.61 20.78 -11.36
CA PHE A 283 3.14 20.19 -12.62
C PHE A 283 1.82 19.43 -12.50
N VAL A 284 1.49 18.90 -11.31
CA VAL A 284 0.24 18.17 -11.04
C VAL A 284 -1.01 19.07 -11.08
N PRO A 285 -1.06 20.25 -10.42
CA PRO A 285 -2.27 21.07 -10.37
C PRO A 285 -2.46 21.97 -11.61
N ILE A 286 -1.69 21.76 -12.69
CA ILE A 286 -1.86 22.51 -13.93
C ILE A 286 -3.15 22.05 -14.64
N SER A 287 -4.17 22.89 -14.63
CA SER A 287 -5.45 22.66 -15.35
C SER A 287 -5.49 23.37 -16.71
N SER A 288 -6.49 23.00 -17.53
CA SER A 288 -6.76 23.56 -18.87
C SER A 288 -6.87 25.08 -18.94
N ASP A 289 -7.12 25.74 -17.81
CA ASP A 289 -7.42 27.17 -17.74
C ASP A 289 -6.19 28.03 -17.41
N THR A 290 -5.01 27.42 -17.27
CA THR A 290 -3.75 28.12 -16.99
C THR A 290 -3.30 28.97 -18.20
N GLU A 291 -3.05 30.27 -18.00
CA GLU A 291 -2.66 31.20 -19.07
C GLU A 291 -1.36 30.74 -19.77
N GLY A 292 -1.44 30.49 -21.09
CA GLY A 292 -0.33 29.99 -21.90
C GLY A 292 -0.39 28.49 -22.23
N ALA A 293 -1.42 27.79 -21.77
CA ALA A 293 -1.62 26.38 -22.10
C ALA A 293 -2.32 26.16 -23.45
N PHE A 294 -1.91 25.11 -24.15
CA PHE A 294 -2.55 24.59 -25.37
C PHE A 294 -3.58 23.52 -24.99
N ASN A 295 -4.71 23.42 -25.71
CA ASN A 295 -5.83 22.46 -25.51
C ASN A 295 -5.52 21.27 -24.57
N ILE A 296 -5.64 21.47 -23.25
CA ILE A 296 -5.17 20.49 -22.25
C ILE A 296 -6.19 19.35 -22.07
N HIS A 297 -5.70 18.17 -21.72
CA HIS A 297 -6.45 17.21 -20.92
C HIS A 297 -6.93 17.84 -19.59
N PRO A 298 -8.20 17.67 -19.14
CA PRO A 298 -8.76 18.45 -18.04
C PRO A 298 -8.08 18.25 -16.68
N GLN A 299 -7.45 17.09 -16.41
CA GLN A 299 -6.86 16.75 -15.12
C GLN A 299 -5.72 15.71 -15.20
N ASN A 300 -4.77 15.72 -14.26
CA ASN A 300 -3.65 14.77 -14.23
C ASN A 300 -4.03 13.39 -13.68
N HIS A 301 -4.98 13.34 -12.75
CA HIS A 301 -5.50 12.16 -12.07
C HIS A 301 -7.04 12.26 -11.96
N PHE A 302 -7.71 11.24 -11.42
CA PHE A 302 -9.17 11.22 -11.38
C PHE A 302 -9.79 12.16 -10.33
N SER A 303 -9.08 12.45 -9.23
CA SER A 303 -9.54 13.31 -8.12
C SER A 303 -9.40 14.81 -8.42
N GLU A 304 -9.95 15.65 -7.54
CA GLU A 304 -9.83 17.11 -7.63
C GLU A 304 -8.37 17.56 -7.51
N LEU A 305 -7.90 18.38 -8.47
CA LEU A 305 -6.51 18.85 -8.50
C LEU A 305 -6.16 19.75 -7.30
N SER A 306 -7.14 20.43 -6.71
CA SER A 306 -6.96 21.24 -5.51
C SER A 306 -6.58 20.41 -4.29
N ASP A 307 -6.90 19.12 -4.31
CA ASP A 307 -6.79 18.24 -3.16
C ASP A 307 -5.50 17.40 -3.23
N PHE A 308 -4.58 17.76 -4.14
CA PHE A 308 -3.30 17.06 -4.33
C PHE A 308 -2.50 16.95 -3.03
N ASP A 309 -2.46 18.01 -2.20
CA ASP A 309 -1.76 17.97 -0.91
C ASP A 309 -2.40 16.93 0.03
N ALA A 310 -3.73 16.88 0.10
CA ALA A 310 -4.44 15.88 0.91
C ALA A 310 -4.21 14.44 0.41
N GLN A 311 -4.03 14.25 -0.91
CA GLN A 311 -3.68 12.96 -1.51
C GLN A 311 -2.24 12.53 -1.21
N VAL A 312 -1.32 13.50 -1.04
CA VAL A 312 0.04 13.23 -0.55
C VAL A 312 -0.02 12.81 0.91
N ASP A 313 -0.85 13.46 1.72
CA ASP A 313 -1.05 13.11 3.13
C ASP A 313 -1.61 11.68 3.30
N VAL A 314 -2.43 11.19 2.36
CA VAL A 314 -2.85 9.78 2.34
C VAL A 314 -1.66 8.82 2.35
N VAL A 315 -0.63 9.10 1.55
CA VAL A 315 0.57 8.25 1.48
C VAL A 315 1.38 8.35 2.78
N ARG A 316 1.43 9.53 3.40
CA ARG A 316 2.13 9.74 4.68
C ARG A 316 1.45 9.00 5.82
N GLU A 317 0.15 9.24 6.01
CA GLU A 317 -0.64 8.66 7.10
C GLU A 317 -0.76 7.14 6.97
N TYR A 318 -0.75 6.62 5.74
CA TYR A 318 -0.73 5.18 5.52
C TYR A 318 0.41 4.48 6.27
N ILE A 319 1.61 5.08 6.31
CA ILE A 319 2.84 4.44 6.80
C ILE A 319 2.71 4.02 8.27
N PRO A 320 2.49 4.93 9.23
CA PRO A 320 2.39 4.55 10.64
C PRO A 320 1.18 3.66 10.89
N LEU A 321 0.04 3.91 10.24
CA LEU A 321 -1.16 3.08 10.38
C LEU A 321 -0.93 1.64 9.92
N ARG A 322 -0.21 1.47 8.80
CA ARG A 322 0.18 0.16 8.30
C ARG A 322 1.13 -0.54 9.27
N TYR A 323 2.06 0.19 9.86
CA TYR A 323 3.05 -0.38 10.79
C TYR A 323 2.37 -0.80 12.09
N GLN A 324 1.35 -0.06 12.55
CA GLN A 324 0.49 -0.51 13.64
C GLN A 324 -0.19 -1.84 13.30
N ALA A 325 -0.79 -1.95 12.11
CA ALA A 325 -1.46 -3.17 11.68
C ALA A 325 -0.51 -4.38 11.56
N ILE A 326 0.69 -4.18 11.00
CA ILE A 326 1.70 -5.25 10.85
C ILE A 326 2.21 -5.70 12.22
N ASN A 327 2.64 -4.77 13.08
CA ASN A 327 3.16 -5.11 14.41
C ASN A 327 2.14 -5.87 15.27
N THR A 328 0.85 -5.51 15.18
CA THR A 328 -0.22 -6.28 15.84
C THR A 328 -0.28 -7.73 15.32
N ARG A 329 -0.13 -7.94 14.01
CA ARG A 329 -0.28 -9.26 13.36
C ARG A 329 0.90 -10.19 13.54
N ILE A 330 2.10 -9.64 13.64
CA ILE A 330 3.32 -10.42 13.94
C ILE A 330 3.54 -10.60 15.45
N GLY A 331 2.69 -9.99 16.29
CA GLY A 331 2.66 -10.22 17.74
C GLY A 331 3.63 -9.34 18.54
N ASN A 332 4.07 -8.21 17.98
CA ASN A 332 4.97 -7.28 18.65
C ASN A 332 4.29 -6.42 19.71
N TYR A 333 2.98 -6.22 19.58
CA TYR A 333 2.19 -5.49 20.55
C TYR A 333 1.47 -6.41 21.52
N LYS A 334 1.22 -5.88 22.72
CA LYS A 334 0.35 -6.54 23.69
C LYS A 334 -1.05 -6.67 23.09
N GLU A 335 -1.68 -7.81 23.32
CA GLU A 335 -3.05 -8.05 22.90
C GLU A 335 -4.00 -7.03 23.58
N GLN A 336 -4.82 -6.38 22.77
CA GLN A 336 -5.84 -5.40 23.16
C GLN A 336 -7.23 -5.97 22.87
N GLU A 337 -8.27 -5.39 23.45
CA GLU A 337 -9.64 -5.76 23.09
C GLU A 337 -10.02 -5.14 21.73
N ARG A 338 -11.12 -5.62 21.15
CA ARG A 338 -11.54 -5.17 19.81
C ARG A 338 -12.05 -3.73 19.79
N ASP A 339 -12.74 -3.36 20.85
CA ASP A 339 -13.47 -2.10 21.06
C ASP A 339 -12.91 -1.28 22.22
N GLN A 340 -11.84 -1.76 22.87
CA GLN A 340 -11.19 -1.09 23.98
C GLN A 340 -9.66 -1.21 23.89
N VAL A 341 -8.97 -0.08 24.01
CA VAL A 341 -7.50 0.00 23.95
C VAL A 341 -6.98 0.82 25.11
N ILE A 342 -5.92 0.33 25.77
CA ILE A 342 -5.36 0.96 26.98
C ILE A 342 -3.88 1.25 26.78
N HIS A 343 -3.48 2.49 27.06
CA HIS A 343 -2.09 2.93 27.06
C HIS A 343 -1.72 3.64 28.36
N MET A 344 -0.51 3.39 28.85
CA MET A 344 0.11 4.24 29.85
C MET A 344 0.66 5.48 29.12
N ILE A 345 0.30 6.67 29.59
CA ILE A 345 0.84 7.94 29.09
C ILE A 345 1.63 8.61 30.20
N ASP A 346 2.90 8.91 29.93
CA ASP A 346 3.81 9.61 30.84
C ASP A 346 4.66 10.67 30.11
N GLU A 347 5.56 11.36 30.83
CA GLU A 347 6.40 12.43 30.27
C GLU A 347 7.25 12.00 29.06
N SER A 348 7.54 10.70 28.89
CA SER A 348 8.28 10.19 27.74
C SER A 348 7.46 10.17 26.45
N ASN A 349 6.14 10.29 26.54
CA ASN A 349 5.25 10.37 25.39
C ASN A 349 5.05 11.81 24.88
N VAL A 350 5.65 12.83 25.52
CA VAL A 350 5.46 14.22 25.07
C VAL A 350 6.08 14.42 23.68
N GLY A 351 5.24 14.77 22.72
CA GLY A 351 5.59 14.93 21.31
C GLY A 351 5.65 13.63 20.50
N GLU A 352 5.31 12.49 21.12
CA GLU A 352 5.30 11.17 20.48
C GLU A 352 3.86 10.67 20.33
N ASP A 353 3.56 10.02 19.22
CA ASP A 353 2.23 9.52 18.93
C ASP A 353 1.89 8.27 19.77
N VAL A 354 0.77 8.34 20.48
CA VAL A 354 0.16 7.20 21.17
C VAL A 354 -0.99 6.66 20.32
N TYR A 355 -0.74 5.56 19.63
CA TYR A 355 -1.69 4.89 18.76
C TYR A 355 -2.63 3.98 19.54
N PHE A 356 -3.93 4.28 19.57
CA PHE A 356 -4.95 3.41 20.14
C PHE A 356 -5.37 2.35 19.10
N THR A 357 -4.52 1.33 18.98
CA THR A 357 -4.66 0.20 18.05
C THR A 357 -5.32 -1.00 18.72
N ASN A 358 -6.38 -1.56 18.12
CA ASN A 358 -7.08 -2.74 18.65
C ASN A 358 -6.39 -4.07 18.28
N SER A 359 -6.95 -5.20 18.74
CA SER A 359 -6.44 -6.56 18.41
C SER A 359 -6.43 -6.94 16.93
N ARG A 360 -7.14 -6.22 16.06
CA ARG A 360 -7.12 -6.47 14.61
C ARG A 360 -6.05 -5.66 13.87
N GLY A 361 -5.43 -4.71 14.57
CA GLY A 361 -4.52 -3.75 13.99
C GLY A 361 -5.20 -2.48 13.48
N ASP A 362 -6.46 -2.23 13.84
CA ASP A 362 -7.15 -1.00 13.47
C ASP A 362 -6.82 0.10 14.50
N VAL A 363 -6.43 1.26 14.01
CA VAL A 363 -6.20 2.47 14.79
C VAL A 363 -7.49 3.30 14.80
N PHE A 364 -8.02 3.58 15.99
CA PHE A 364 -9.22 4.42 16.15
C PHE A 364 -8.90 5.84 16.56
N ALA A 365 -7.79 6.03 17.27
CA ALA A 365 -7.32 7.35 17.65
C ALA A 365 -5.80 7.36 17.73
N VAL A 366 -5.24 8.54 17.53
CA VAL A 366 -3.87 8.88 17.88
C VAL A 366 -3.93 10.08 18.82
N PHE A 367 -3.22 9.99 19.94
CA PHE A 367 -3.05 11.12 20.85
C PHE A 367 -1.58 11.46 20.96
N THR A 368 -1.24 12.71 20.72
CA THR A 368 0.14 13.22 20.77
C THR A 368 0.24 14.21 21.94
N PRO A 369 0.68 13.77 23.13
CA PRO A 369 0.73 14.63 24.30
C PRO A 369 1.63 15.85 24.10
N SER A 370 1.08 17.04 24.34
CA SER A 370 1.84 18.29 24.44
C SER A 370 2.33 18.53 25.88
N THR A 371 1.55 18.10 26.87
CA THR A 371 1.88 18.15 28.30
C THR A 371 1.35 16.93 29.03
N VAL A 372 2.07 16.53 30.08
CA VAL A 372 1.67 15.48 31.03
C VAL A 372 1.82 16.06 32.43
N ASP A 373 0.73 16.56 33.00
CA ASP A 373 0.72 17.09 34.37
C ASP A 373 0.64 15.96 35.40
N GLN A 374 -0.04 14.87 35.04
CA GLN A 374 -0.06 13.62 35.79
C GLN A 374 -0.05 12.42 34.83
N ALA A 375 0.92 11.53 35.00
CA ALA A 375 1.00 10.28 34.25
C ALA A 375 -0.06 9.27 34.71
N GLY A 376 -0.57 8.45 33.80
CA GLY A 376 -1.54 7.40 34.12
C GLY A 376 -2.01 6.60 32.90
N GLU A 377 -2.89 5.63 33.16
CA GLU A 377 -3.52 4.84 32.10
C GLU A 377 -4.67 5.63 31.48
N VAL A 378 -4.66 5.71 30.14
CA VAL A 378 -5.74 6.25 29.34
C VAL A 378 -6.36 5.10 28.54
N THR A 379 -7.66 4.95 28.69
CA THR A 379 -8.46 3.94 28.02
C THR A 379 -9.34 4.60 26.97
N LEU A 380 -9.25 4.16 25.72
CA LEU A 380 -10.23 4.46 24.68
C LEU A 380 -11.21 3.29 24.56
N ARG A 381 -12.52 3.58 24.57
CA ARG A 381 -13.57 2.65 24.15
C ARG A 381 -14.33 3.23 22.96
N LEU A 382 -14.56 2.41 21.94
CA LEU A 382 -15.36 2.77 20.78
C LEU A 382 -16.77 2.19 20.93
N ASP A 383 -17.77 3.07 21.08
CA ASP A 383 -19.17 2.70 21.31
C ASP A 383 -20.08 3.07 20.13
N GLU A 384 -21.21 2.36 20.02
CA GLU A 384 -22.36 2.83 19.24
C GLU A 384 -22.95 4.10 19.87
N LEU A 385 -23.62 4.94 19.07
CA LEU A 385 -24.36 6.09 19.60
C LEU A 385 -25.43 5.63 20.60
N ALA A 386 -25.63 6.40 21.68
CA ALA A 386 -26.65 6.08 22.67
C ALA A 386 -28.07 6.21 22.07
N GLU A 387 -29.02 5.44 22.59
CA GLU A 387 -30.39 5.45 22.10
C GLU A 387 -31.01 6.87 22.19
N GLY A 388 -31.35 7.44 21.03
CA GLY A 388 -31.95 8.78 20.93
C GLY A 388 -30.95 9.91 20.66
N ASP A 389 -29.65 9.62 20.65
CA ASP A 389 -28.65 10.57 20.15
C ASP A 389 -28.78 10.77 18.64
N VAL A 390 -28.62 12.02 18.21
CA VAL A 390 -28.61 12.39 16.79
C VAL A 390 -27.29 13.09 16.52
N VAL A 391 -26.38 12.39 15.84
CA VAL A 391 -25.11 12.92 15.35
C VAL A 391 -25.19 12.98 13.83
N ASP A 392 -24.90 14.15 13.25
CA ASP A 392 -24.91 14.35 11.80
C ASP A 392 -23.50 14.14 11.24
N GLY A 393 -23.06 12.88 11.20
CA GLY A 393 -21.68 12.55 10.86
C GLY A 393 -21.36 11.08 11.16
N VAL A 394 -20.27 10.82 11.86
CA VAL A 394 -19.84 9.47 12.22
C VAL A 394 -20.73 8.92 13.33
N GLN A 395 -21.31 7.74 13.11
CA GLN A 395 -22.23 7.07 14.01
C GLN A 395 -21.49 6.28 15.10
N ARG A 396 -20.48 6.89 15.73
CA ARG A 396 -19.66 6.30 16.79
C ARG A 396 -19.36 7.31 17.88
N THR A 397 -19.17 6.82 19.10
CA THR A 397 -18.67 7.58 20.23
C THR A 397 -17.27 7.08 20.61
N TYR A 398 -16.33 8.00 20.78
CA TYR A 398 -14.98 7.75 21.24
C TYR A 398 -14.91 8.15 22.72
N ALA A 399 -15.05 7.16 23.61
CA ALA A 399 -15.08 7.39 25.05
C ALA A 399 -13.68 7.19 25.64
N PHE A 400 -13.09 8.27 26.16
CA PHE A 400 -11.83 8.25 26.88
C PHE A 400 -12.06 8.22 28.39
N ASP A 401 -11.42 7.30 29.09
CA ASP A 401 -11.30 7.30 30.55
C ASP A 401 -9.81 7.35 30.91
N SER A 402 -9.40 8.49 31.46
CA SER A 402 -8.01 8.79 31.80
C SER A 402 -7.69 8.48 33.26
N GLY A 403 -8.67 8.03 34.06
CA GLY A 403 -8.47 7.74 35.48
C GLY A 403 -7.86 8.91 36.25
N GLU A 404 -6.61 8.76 36.69
CA GLU A 404 -5.84 9.83 37.37
C GLU A 404 -4.91 10.60 36.42
N ALA A 405 -4.78 10.21 35.15
CA ALA A 405 -3.97 10.94 34.19
C ALA A 405 -4.57 12.32 33.91
N ASP A 406 -3.69 13.31 33.75
CA ASP A 406 -4.02 14.68 33.37
C ASP A 406 -3.02 15.08 32.27
N VAL A 407 -3.47 14.96 31.03
CA VAL A 407 -2.66 15.16 29.83
C VAL A 407 -3.40 16.07 28.85
N ASN A 408 -2.66 16.85 28.08
CA ASN A 408 -3.21 17.71 27.02
C ASN A 408 -2.41 17.51 25.74
N GLY A 409 -3.05 17.49 24.58
CA GLY A 409 -2.33 17.24 23.34
C GLY A 409 -3.21 17.30 22.10
N GLN A 410 -2.62 16.90 20.97
CA GLN A 410 -3.36 16.73 19.74
C GLN A 410 -4.13 15.40 19.80
N LEU A 411 -5.42 15.43 19.44
CA LEU A 411 -6.26 14.24 19.32
C LEU A 411 -6.68 14.08 17.86
N THR A 412 -6.29 12.96 17.27
CA THR A 412 -6.74 12.50 15.97
C THR A 412 -7.69 11.33 16.13
N LEU A 413 -8.89 11.42 15.54
CA LEU A 413 -9.88 10.35 15.52
C LEU A 413 -10.05 9.83 14.09
N TYR A 414 -10.00 8.51 13.94
CA TYR A 414 -10.22 7.82 12.67
C TYR A 414 -11.61 7.19 12.64
N TYR A 415 -12.26 7.24 11.48
CA TYR A 415 -13.55 6.59 11.24
C TYR A 415 -13.52 5.68 10.02
N ILE A 416 -14.55 4.86 9.85
CA ILE A 416 -14.69 3.99 8.68
C ILE A 416 -15.72 4.59 7.74
N SER A 417 -15.31 4.93 6.52
CA SER A 417 -16.22 5.32 5.43
C SER A 417 -16.14 4.32 4.27
N THR A 418 -17.06 3.35 4.24
CA THR A 418 -17.20 2.40 3.12
C THR A 418 -18.53 2.61 2.41
N ASN A 419 -18.75 1.96 1.26
CA ASN A 419 -20.06 1.95 0.57
C ASN A 419 -20.80 0.63 0.81
N ASP A 420 -20.55 0.01 1.96
CA ASP A 420 -21.22 -1.21 2.38
C ASP A 420 -21.68 -1.11 3.84
N VAL A 421 -22.12 -2.23 4.40
CA VAL A 421 -22.66 -2.33 5.77
C VAL A 421 -21.64 -2.02 6.88
N THR A 422 -20.36 -1.84 6.55
CA THR A 422 -19.31 -1.50 7.51
C THR A 422 -19.10 0.01 7.67
N ASN A 423 -19.78 0.83 6.86
CA ASN A 423 -19.73 2.29 6.91
C ASN A 423 -20.20 2.82 8.27
N TRP A 424 -19.42 3.71 8.87
CA TRP A 424 -19.80 4.43 10.09
C TRP A 424 -20.37 5.81 9.81
N TYR A 425 -20.22 6.32 8.59
CA TYR A 425 -20.82 7.59 8.22
C TYR A 425 -22.36 7.46 8.18
N LYS A 426 -23.07 8.50 8.62
CA LYS A 426 -24.55 8.51 8.71
C LYS A 426 -25.24 8.15 7.40
N ASP A 427 -24.71 8.62 6.27
CA ASP A 427 -25.28 8.39 4.95
C ASP A 427 -24.58 7.21 4.25
N GLU A 428 -25.37 6.42 3.50
CA GLU A 428 -24.85 5.33 2.65
C GLU A 428 -24.09 5.84 1.43
N GLU A 429 -24.35 7.09 1.01
CA GLU A 429 -23.57 7.76 -0.03
C GLU A 429 -22.25 8.26 0.59
N PRO A 430 -21.10 7.75 0.14
CA PRO A 430 -19.79 8.07 0.73
C PRO A 430 -19.36 9.53 0.65
N ILE A 431 -20.11 10.33 -0.11
CA ILE A 431 -19.70 11.65 -0.60
C ILE A 431 -20.71 12.69 -0.10
N GLY A 432 -20.97 12.69 1.21
CA GLY A 432 -21.46 13.88 1.88
C GLY A 432 -20.36 14.95 1.96
N ASP A 433 -20.66 16.13 2.50
CA ASP A 433 -19.65 17.15 2.79
C ASP A 433 -18.76 16.72 3.98
N GLN A 434 -17.90 15.73 3.78
CA GLN A 434 -17.02 15.21 4.84
C GLN A 434 -15.97 16.23 5.27
N TRP A 435 -15.60 17.16 4.38
CA TRP A 435 -14.72 18.28 4.70
C TRP A 435 -15.32 19.21 5.77
N GLY A 436 -16.65 19.19 5.95
CA GLY A 436 -17.35 19.93 7.00
C GLY A 436 -17.38 19.23 8.37
N LEU A 437 -16.75 18.06 8.54
CA LEU A 437 -16.75 17.36 9.81
C LEU A 437 -15.92 18.09 10.87
N SER A 438 -16.26 17.87 12.13
CA SER A 438 -15.54 18.40 13.28
C SER A 438 -15.64 17.44 14.46
N ILE A 439 -14.58 17.39 15.28
CA ILE A 439 -14.65 16.73 16.58
C ILE A 439 -15.53 17.59 17.49
N ALA A 440 -16.43 16.95 18.23
CA ALA A 440 -17.20 17.59 19.27
C ALA A 440 -17.14 16.78 20.56
N GLU A 441 -16.90 17.47 21.68
CA GLU A 441 -16.99 16.88 23.01
C GLU A 441 -18.44 16.92 23.50
N ARG A 442 -18.93 15.79 23.99
CA ARG A 442 -20.26 15.68 24.59
C ARG A 442 -20.20 16.03 26.08
N VAL A 443 -20.94 17.07 26.45
CA VAL A 443 -21.12 17.48 27.86
C VAL A 443 -22.61 17.46 28.19
N GLY A 444 -23.07 16.33 28.74
CA GLY A 444 -24.49 16.09 28.97
C GLY A 444 -25.26 15.93 27.67
N ALA A 445 -26.12 16.89 27.33
CA ALA A 445 -26.90 16.89 26.09
C ALA A 445 -26.37 17.88 25.02
N GLU A 446 -25.28 18.58 25.32
CA GLU A 446 -24.66 19.56 24.42
C GLU A 446 -23.44 18.95 23.74
N LEU A 447 -23.22 19.32 22.47
CA LEU A 447 -22.02 19.02 21.71
C LEU A 447 -21.20 20.29 21.57
N ASN A 448 -20.01 20.29 22.15
CA ASN A 448 -19.06 21.39 22.07
C ASN A 448 -18.11 21.12 20.90
N VAL A 449 -18.39 21.75 19.76
CA VAL A 449 -17.58 21.62 18.54
C VAL A 449 -16.19 22.24 18.75
N MET A 450 -15.17 21.52 18.31
CA MET A 450 -13.75 21.89 18.41
C MET A 450 -13.23 22.33 17.04
N GLU A 451 -12.22 23.19 17.03
CA GLU A 451 -11.48 23.46 15.79
C GLU A 451 -10.83 22.17 15.32
N THR A 452 -11.12 21.78 14.07
CA THR A 452 -10.79 20.46 13.55
C THR A 452 -10.21 20.59 12.15
N ASP A 453 -9.06 19.94 11.94
CA ASP A 453 -8.51 19.67 10.60
C ASP A 453 -8.98 18.28 10.13
N VAL A 454 -9.48 18.19 8.91
CA VAL A 454 -10.11 16.97 8.38
C VAL A 454 -9.44 16.55 7.08
N ASN A 455 -9.13 15.26 6.96
CA ASN A 455 -8.81 14.63 5.69
C ASN A 455 -9.79 13.46 5.45
N PRO A 456 -10.78 13.62 4.57
CA PRO A 456 -11.78 12.59 4.31
C PRO A 456 -11.21 11.41 3.51
N TYR A 457 -10.07 11.57 2.84
CA TYR A 457 -9.43 10.47 2.11
C TYR A 457 -8.80 9.44 3.05
N THR A 458 -8.34 9.87 4.22
CA THR A 458 -7.84 8.98 5.29
C THR A 458 -8.87 8.74 6.39
N ASN A 459 -10.08 9.28 6.25
CA ASN A 459 -11.15 9.24 7.25
C ASN A 459 -10.69 9.74 8.62
N ARG A 460 -10.04 10.91 8.63
CA ARG A 460 -9.37 11.47 9.81
C ARG A 460 -9.93 12.83 10.17
N ALA A 461 -10.13 13.06 11.47
CA ALA A 461 -10.41 14.37 12.06
C ALA A 461 -9.43 14.63 13.21
N THR A 462 -8.82 15.82 13.27
CA THR A 462 -7.78 16.17 14.24
C THR A 462 -8.07 17.49 14.92
N SER A 463 -8.01 17.53 16.26
CA SER A 463 -8.12 18.75 17.05
C SER A 463 -6.89 18.92 17.95
N GLU A 464 -6.48 20.17 18.12
CA GLU A 464 -5.39 20.57 19.00
C GLU A 464 -5.88 20.86 20.42
N ASP A 465 -4.94 20.88 21.37
CA ASP A 465 -5.18 21.30 22.76
C ASP A 465 -6.35 20.58 23.44
N VAL A 466 -6.46 19.26 23.23
CA VAL A 466 -7.49 18.41 23.83
C VAL A 466 -7.04 17.92 25.21
N PRO A 467 -7.71 18.33 26.30
CA PRO A 467 -7.43 17.79 27.62
C PRO A 467 -8.08 16.42 27.77
N LEU A 468 -7.33 15.47 28.33
CA LEU A 468 -7.82 14.18 28.79
C LEU A 468 -7.57 14.08 30.30
N ASN A 469 -8.57 14.47 31.10
CA ASN A 469 -8.56 14.40 32.57
C ASN A 469 -9.89 13.88 33.13
N GLY A 470 -9.90 12.58 33.44
CA GLY A 470 -11.12 11.86 33.77
C GLY A 470 -11.81 11.32 32.53
N THR A 471 -13.13 11.48 32.45
CA THR A 471 -13.95 10.87 31.39
C THR A 471 -14.39 11.90 30.36
N HIS A 472 -14.09 11.64 29.09
CA HIS A 472 -14.49 12.45 27.94
C HIS A 472 -15.20 11.58 26.90
N GLU A 473 -16.22 12.12 26.24
CA GLU A 473 -16.90 11.46 25.13
C GLU A 473 -16.82 12.38 23.91
N PHE A 474 -16.16 11.90 22.84
CA PHE A 474 -16.06 12.62 21.59
C PHE A 474 -16.90 11.96 20.50
N VAL A 475 -17.41 12.79 19.59
CA VAL A 475 -18.07 12.37 18.35
C VAL A 475 -17.51 13.19 17.19
N ILE A 476 -17.70 12.71 15.96
CA ILE A 476 -17.38 13.46 14.74
C ILE A 476 -18.70 13.83 14.07
N THR A 477 -18.98 15.14 13.94
CA THR A 477 -20.25 15.69 13.44
C THR A 477 -20.01 16.85 12.47
N GLN A 478 -20.98 17.13 11.60
CA GLN A 478 -21.07 18.35 10.80
C GLN A 478 -21.67 19.52 11.60
#